data_AF-N0B8V2-F1
#
_entry.id   AF-N0B8V2-F1
#
_cell.length_a   1.000
_cell.length_b   1.000
_cell.length_c   1.000
_cell.angle_alpha   90.00
_cell.angle_beta   90.00
_cell.angle_gamma   90.00
#
_symmetry.space_group_name_H-M   'P 1'
#
loop_
_entity.id
_entity.type
_entity.pdbx_description
1 polymer ?
#
loop_
_entity_poly.entity_id
_entity_poly.type
_entity_poly.pdbx_seq_one_letter_code
_entity_poly.pdbx_strand_id
1 'polypeptide(L)'
;MPFRLSEHPFAYLAKIFVFVCAAFGLINACFVAAPARAAEELVIEISIKDHKFAPDAIKLPAGKSAKLVVKNLDATPEEFESNDIGFEKVIAGNSEATIRVKPLEAGTYIFFGEFHTDTALGHIVVE
;
A
#
# COMPACT_ATOMS: atom_id res chain seq x y z
N MET A 1 9.40 86.89 5.97
CA MET A 1 8.45 86.20 5.08
C MET A 1 9.23 85.26 4.17
N PRO A 2 8.83 84.00 3.92
CA PRO A 2 8.11 83.01 4.74
C PRO A 2 9.03 81.79 5.06
N PHE A 3 8.97 81.19 6.26
CA PHE A 3 8.15 80.05 6.70
C PHE A 3 8.26 78.75 5.87
N ARG A 4 8.48 77.67 6.63
CA ARG A 4 9.18 76.40 6.35
C ARG A 4 8.20 75.26 6.05
N LEU A 5 8.68 74.17 5.41
CA LEU A 5 8.52 72.73 5.75
C LEU A 5 8.60 71.90 4.44
N SER A 6 9.69 71.18 4.22
CA SER A 6 9.98 69.78 4.65
C SER A 6 9.88 68.85 3.43
N GLU A 7 11.02 68.53 2.83
CA GLU A 7 11.10 67.50 1.81
C GLU A 7 11.54 66.18 2.45
N HIS A 8 10.72 65.16 2.29
CA HIS A 8 11.10 63.76 2.50
C HIS A 8 10.86 62.96 1.22
N PRO A 9 11.74 62.00 0.95
CA PRO A 9 11.81 61.28 -0.32
C PRO A 9 10.73 60.19 -0.36
N PHE A 10 10.42 59.65 -1.54
CA PHE A 10 10.42 58.20 -1.80
C PHE A 10 9.98 57.94 -3.24
N ALA A 11 10.81 57.14 -3.90
CA ALA A 11 10.68 56.70 -5.27
C ALA A 11 9.60 55.61 -5.42
N TYR A 12 8.87 55.62 -6.53
CA TYR A 12 8.34 54.41 -7.15
C TYR A 12 8.04 54.67 -8.63
N LEU A 13 8.85 54.10 -9.52
CA LEU A 13 8.54 54.07 -10.95
C LEU A 13 8.91 52.69 -11.49
N ALA A 14 7.86 52.02 -11.95
CA ALA A 14 7.86 50.77 -12.68
C ALA A 14 8.95 50.71 -13.75
N LYS A 15 9.45 49.50 -14.03
CA LYS A 15 9.82 49.03 -15.37
C LYS A 15 10.12 47.54 -15.35
N ILE A 16 9.23 46.80 -16.00
CA ILE A 16 9.53 45.53 -16.66
C ILE A 16 10.64 45.82 -17.68
N PHE A 17 11.80 45.18 -17.57
CA PHE A 17 12.68 44.96 -18.70
C PHE A 17 13.45 43.66 -18.50
N VAL A 18 13.34 42.83 -19.52
CA VAL A 18 13.93 41.51 -19.63
C VAL A 18 15.40 41.63 -20.08
N PHE A 19 16.21 40.71 -19.57
CA PHE A 19 17.48 40.15 -20.09
C PHE A 19 18.87 40.71 -19.68
N VAL A 20 19.59 39.79 -19.01
CA VAL A 20 21.04 39.44 -19.07
C VAL A 20 22.06 40.39 -18.42
N CYS A 21 22.73 39.94 -17.35
CA CYS A 21 24.12 39.45 -17.41
C CYS A 21 24.67 39.03 -16.03
N ALA A 22 25.27 37.83 -16.02
CA ALA A 22 26.43 37.41 -15.25
C ALA A 22 26.38 37.33 -13.70
N ALA A 23 26.78 36.15 -13.26
CA ALA A 23 27.58 35.83 -12.08
C ALA A 23 26.87 35.11 -10.92
N PHE A 24 27.53 34.01 -10.54
CA PHE A 24 27.37 33.17 -9.35
C PHE A 24 26.22 32.16 -9.29
N GLY A 25 26.59 30.88 -9.38
CA GLY A 25 25.88 29.78 -8.77
C GLY A 25 25.34 28.74 -9.75
N LEU A 26 26.24 27.93 -10.34
CA LEU A 26 25.88 26.60 -10.85
C LEU A 26 25.41 25.73 -9.67
N ILE A 27 24.15 25.89 -9.23
CA ILE A 27 23.50 24.88 -8.40
C ILE A 27 22.94 23.85 -9.37
N ASN A 28 23.82 22.96 -9.81
CA ASN A 28 23.42 21.67 -10.33
C ASN A 28 22.82 20.91 -9.15
N ALA A 29 21.50 21.06 -8.94
CA ALA A 29 20.77 20.20 -8.01
C ALA A 29 20.77 18.79 -8.61
N CYS A 30 21.82 18.04 -8.29
CA CYS A 30 21.92 16.63 -8.59
C CYS A 30 20.83 15.94 -7.76
N PHE A 31 19.63 15.81 -8.34
CA PHE A 31 18.57 14.97 -7.81
C PHE A 31 19.09 13.54 -7.88
N VAL A 32 19.74 13.10 -6.81
CA VAL A 32 20.08 11.70 -6.62
C VAL A 32 18.75 10.99 -6.39
N ALA A 33 18.14 10.50 -7.46
CA ALA A 33 17.02 9.59 -7.38
C ALA A 33 17.54 8.33 -6.69
N ALA A 34 17.24 8.19 -5.39
CA ALA A 34 17.51 6.95 -4.67
C ALA A 34 16.78 5.82 -5.42
N PRO A 35 17.43 4.67 -5.68
CA PRO A 35 16.76 3.56 -6.32
C PRO A 35 15.63 3.11 -5.38
N ALA A 36 14.39 3.26 -5.84
CA ALA A 36 13.25 2.62 -5.19
C ALA A 36 13.45 1.11 -5.34
N ARG A 37 13.95 0.45 -4.31
CA ARG A 37 13.94 -1.01 -4.23
C ARG A 37 12.49 -1.42 -4.00
N ALA A 38 11.85 -2.00 -5.01
CA ALA A 38 10.61 -2.74 -4.80
C ALA A 38 10.91 -3.85 -3.80
N ALA A 39 10.24 -3.85 -2.65
CA ALA A 39 10.30 -4.97 -1.73
C ALA A 39 9.71 -6.19 -2.46
N GLU A 40 10.38 -7.35 -2.34
CA GLU A 40 9.80 -8.61 -2.82
C GLU A 40 8.44 -8.82 -2.11
N GLU A 41 7.38 -8.99 -2.90
CA GLU A 41 6.02 -9.19 -2.37
C GLU A 41 5.99 -10.57 -1.69
N LEU A 42 5.67 -10.62 -0.39
CA LEU A 42 5.53 -11.87 0.35
C LEU A 42 4.37 -12.68 -0.24
N VAL A 43 4.64 -13.88 -0.75
CA VAL A 43 3.62 -14.76 -1.33
C VAL A 43 3.46 -15.99 -0.44
N ILE A 44 2.21 -16.27 -0.03
CA ILE A 44 1.83 -17.45 0.73
C ILE A 44 0.87 -18.29 -0.10
N GLU A 45 1.12 -19.58 -0.23
CA GLU A 45 0.18 -20.50 -0.84
C GLU A 45 -0.71 -21.16 0.22
N ILE A 46 -2.00 -21.27 -0.07
CA ILE A 46 -3.01 -21.96 0.72
C ILE A 46 -3.71 -22.94 -0.21
N SER A 47 -3.93 -24.16 0.24
CA SER A 47 -4.78 -25.12 -0.44
C SER A 47 -6.10 -25.31 0.30
N ILE A 48 -7.17 -25.54 -0.44
CA ILE A 48 -8.46 -26.00 0.07
C ILE A 48 -8.61 -27.44 -0.40
N LYS A 49 -8.71 -28.38 0.53
CA LYS A 49 -8.96 -29.78 0.23
C LYS A 49 -9.80 -30.42 1.33
N ASP A 50 -10.76 -31.24 0.93
CA ASP A 50 -11.76 -31.84 1.83
C ASP A 50 -12.40 -30.74 2.70
N HIS A 51 -12.65 -29.57 2.10
CA HIS A 51 -13.19 -28.37 2.75
C HIS A 51 -12.38 -27.88 3.95
N LYS A 52 -11.05 -27.97 3.87
CA LYS A 52 -10.11 -27.51 4.89
C LYS A 52 -8.98 -26.71 4.27
N PHE A 53 -8.54 -25.68 4.98
CA PHE A 53 -7.36 -24.91 4.60
C PHE A 53 -6.08 -25.65 5.01
N ALA A 54 -5.07 -25.58 4.15
CA ALA A 54 -3.71 -26.02 4.46
C ALA A 54 -2.68 -25.07 3.81
N PRO A 55 -1.88 -24.34 4.60
CA PRO A 55 -1.95 -24.24 6.06
C PRO A 55 -3.23 -23.51 6.53
N ASP A 56 -3.72 -23.87 7.71
CA ASP A 56 -4.79 -23.16 8.43
C ASP A 56 -4.27 -22.07 9.37
N ALA A 57 -2.95 -22.04 9.62
CA ALA A 57 -2.26 -21.02 10.40
C ALA A 57 -1.13 -20.40 9.59
N ILE A 58 -1.20 -19.09 9.36
CA ILE A 58 -0.22 -18.34 8.57
C ILE A 58 0.46 -17.30 9.46
N LYS A 59 1.75 -17.05 9.23
CA LYS A 59 2.50 -15.96 9.86
C LYS A 59 2.86 -14.90 8.86
N LEU A 60 2.55 -13.64 9.15
CA LEU A 60 2.93 -12.48 8.33
C LEU A 60 3.69 -11.45 9.19
N PRO A 61 4.65 -10.73 8.60
CA PRO A 61 5.28 -9.60 9.28
C PRO A 61 4.35 -8.38 9.35
N ALA A 62 4.31 -7.73 10.51
CA ALA A 62 3.56 -6.50 10.71
C ALA A 62 4.00 -5.38 9.75
N GLY A 63 3.04 -4.58 9.27
CA GLY A 63 3.31 -3.44 8.40
C GLY A 63 3.78 -3.79 6.98
N LYS A 64 3.64 -5.06 6.54
CA LYS A 64 3.99 -5.51 5.18
C LYS A 64 2.76 -6.05 4.46
N SER A 65 2.67 -5.76 3.16
CA SER A 65 1.68 -6.38 2.29
C SER A 65 2.07 -7.83 1.97
N ALA A 66 1.07 -8.68 1.78
CA ALA A 66 1.25 -10.06 1.34
C ALA A 66 0.27 -10.41 0.21
N LYS A 67 0.58 -11.48 -0.52
CA LYS A 67 -0.26 -12.09 -1.53
C LYS A 67 -0.56 -13.53 -1.12
N LEU A 68 -1.83 -13.84 -0.94
CA LEU A 68 -2.30 -15.20 -0.70
C LEU A 68 -2.71 -15.80 -2.05
N VAL A 69 -2.10 -16.92 -2.42
CA VAL A 69 -2.49 -17.73 -3.58
C VAL A 69 -3.26 -18.92 -3.04
N VAL A 70 -4.57 -18.94 -3.28
CA VAL A 70 -5.47 -19.95 -2.72
C VAL A 70 -5.88 -20.92 -3.83
N LYS A 71 -5.50 -22.18 -3.69
CA LYS A 71 -5.76 -23.26 -4.64
C LYS A 71 -6.88 -24.14 -4.10
N ASN A 72 -8.03 -24.14 -4.76
CA ASN A 72 -9.11 -25.05 -4.44
C ASN A 72 -8.89 -26.38 -5.17
N LEU A 73 -8.56 -27.42 -4.40
CA LEU A 73 -8.32 -28.78 -4.88
C LEU A 73 -9.58 -29.65 -4.83
N ASP A 74 -10.68 -29.12 -4.30
CA ASP A 74 -11.97 -29.79 -4.27
C ASP A 74 -12.71 -29.61 -5.60
N ALA A 75 -13.68 -30.49 -5.86
CA ALA A 75 -14.51 -30.41 -7.07
C ALA A 75 -15.60 -29.33 -6.98
N THR A 76 -15.93 -28.89 -5.77
CA THR A 76 -16.96 -27.89 -5.48
C THR A 76 -16.34 -26.51 -5.26
N PRO A 77 -17.09 -25.44 -5.51
CA PRO A 77 -16.63 -24.10 -5.14
C PRO A 77 -16.50 -23.96 -3.62
N GLU A 78 -15.67 -23.02 -3.20
CA GLU A 78 -15.55 -22.54 -1.83
C GLU A 78 -15.54 -21.00 -1.83
N GLU A 79 -16.01 -20.38 -0.76
CA GLU A 79 -15.98 -18.94 -0.56
C GLU A 79 -14.98 -18.58 0.54
N PHE A 80 -13.81 -18.08 0.13
CA PHE A 80 -12.74 -17.69 1.04
C PHE A 80 -12.95 -16.25 1.54
N GLU A 81 -13.24 -16.11 2.84
CA GLU A 81 -13.66 -14.84 3.44
C GLU A 81 -12.85 -14.50 4.71
N SER A 82 -12.67 -13.20 4.97
CA SER A 82 -12.26 -12.66 6.27
C SER A 82 -12.96 -11.33 6.53
N ASN A 83 -13.76 -11.28 7.59
CA ASN A 83 -14.40 -10.05 8.05
C ASN A 83 -13.38 -9.05 8.65
N ASP A 84 -12.38 -9.55 9.37
CA ASP A 84 -11.37 -8.70 10.02
C ASP A 84 -10.46 -7.98 9.00
N ILE A 85 -10.18 -8.65 7.88
CA ILE A 85 -9.29 -8.14 6.81
C ILE A 85 -10.10 -7.50 5.67
N GLY A 86 -11.38 -7.86 5.52
CA GLY A 86 -12.30 -7.29 4.54
C GLY A 86 -12.11 -7.83 3.13
N PHE A 87 -11.95 -9.15 2.98
CA PHE A 87 -11.96 -9.82 1.68
C PHE A 87 -13.02 -10.93 1.64
N GLU A 88 -13.56 -11.13 0.44
CA GLU A 88 -14.50 -12.18 0.10
C GLU A 88 -14.15 -12.65 -1.32
N LYS A 89 -14.06 -13.97 -1.52
CA LYS A 89 -13.79 -14.52 -2.85
C LYS A 89 -14.32 -15.94 -3.00
N VAL A 90 -15.27 -16.12 -3.92
CA VAL A 90 -15.61 -17.44 -4.45
C VAL A 90 -14.49 -17.97 -5.35
N ILE A 91 -14.03 -19.19 -5.06
CA ILE A 91 -13.01 -19.94 -5.80
C ILE A 91 -13.66 -21.23 -6.32
N ALA A 92 -13.81 -21.34 -7.63
CA ALA A 92 -14.39 -22.52 -8.25
C ALA A 92 -13.56 -23.79 -7.93
N GLY A 93 -14.20 -24.95 -7.95
CA GLY A 93 -13.49 -26.22 -7.77
C GLY A 93 -12.38 -26.42 -8.81
N ASN A 94 -11.28 -27.04 -8.40
CA ASN A 94 -10.08 -27.25 -9.22
C ASN A 94 -9.51 -25.96 -9.85
N SER A 95 -9.61 -24.83 -9.16
CA SER A 95 -9.13 -23.53 -9.63
C SER A 95 -8.36 -22.77 -8.54
N GLU A 96 -7.82 -21.60 -8.86
CA GLU A 96 -7.10 -20.77 -7.89
C GLU A 96 -7.53 -19.31 -7.96
N ALA A 97 -7.32 -18.61 -6.84
CA ALA A 97 -7.51 -17.17 -6.74
C ALA A 97 -6.33 -16.52 -6.01
N THR A 98 -6.11 -15.24 -6.30
CA THR A 98 -5.10 -14.41 -5.63
C THR A 98 -5.77 -13.34 -4.79
N ILE A 99 -5.46 -13.28 -3.50
CA ILE A 99 -5.92 -12.25 -2.56
C ILE A 99 -4.73 -11.39 -2.16
N ARG A 100 -4.88 -10.06 -2.24
CA ARG A 100 -3.87 -9.12 -1.75
C ARG A 100 -4.25 -8.66 -0.35
N VAL A 101 -3.38 -8.95 0.60
CA VAL A 101 -3.49 -8.50 1.99
C VAL A 101 -2.69 -7.21 2.12
N LYS A 102 -3.37 -6.13 2.51
CA LYS A 102 -2.73 -4.86 2.83
C LYS A 102 -1.89 -5.01 4.11
N PRO A 103 -0.93 -4.11 4.37
CA PRO A 103 -0.25 -4.07 5.66
C PRO A 103 -1.24 -4.15 6.84
N LEU A 104 -1.01 -5.08 7.75
CA LEU A 104 -1.78 -5.29 8.96
C LEU A 104 -0.96 -4.90 10.18
N GLU A 105 -1.66 -4.49 11.25
CA GLU A 105 -1.07 -4.33 12.57
C GLU A 105 -0.82 -5.70 13.21
N ALA A 106 0.02 -5.76 14.25
CA ALA A 106 0.25 -7.00 14.98
C ALA A 106 -1.06 -7.49 15.62
N GLY A 107 -1.34 -8.78 15.49
CA GLY A 107 -2.62 -9.34 15.93
C GLY A 107 -2.92 -10.71 15.34
N THR A 108 -4.14 -11.20 15.57
CA THR A 108 -4.65 -12.43 14.97
C THR A 108 -5.94 -12.13 14.23
N TYR A 109 -6.02 -12.56 12.98
CA TYR A 109 -7.11 -12.30 12.06
C TYR A 109 -7.67 -13.62 11.54
N ILE A 110 -8.99 -13.79 11.54
CA ILE A 110 -9.63 -15.04 11.13
C ILE A 110 -10.00 -15.01 9.65
N PHE A 111 -9.88 -16.16 8.99
CA PHE A 111 -10.52 -16.43 7.71
C PHE A 111 -11.27 -17.76 7.76
N PHE A 112 -12.28 -17.89 6.91
CA PHE A 112 -13.13 -19.08 6.86
C PHE A 112 -13.65 -19.34 5.45
N GLY A 113 -14.17 -20.55 5.23
CA GLY A 113 -14.92 -20.93 4.03
C GLY A 113 -16.42 -20.79 4.30
N GLU A 114 -17.11 -19.82 3.69
CA GLU A 114 -18.54 -19.60 3.97
C GLU A 114 -19.41 -20.80 3.59
N PHE A 115 -19.03 -21.56 2.55
CA PHE A 115 -19.82 -22.72 2.13
C PHE A 115 -19.61 -23.93 3.07
N HIS A 116 -18.52 -23.93 3.86
CA HIS A 116 -18.17 -25.01 4.79
C HIS A 116 -17.61 -24.47 6.12
N THR A 117 -18.40 -23.63 6.79
CA THR A 117 -18.00 -22.92 8.02
C THR A 117 -17.62 -23.83 9.19
N ASP A 118 -18.06 -25.09 9.18
CA ASP A 118 -17.71 -26.07 10.22
C ASP A 118 -16.28 -26.64 10.06
N THR A 119 -15.69 -26.59 8.85
CA THR A 119 -14.42 -27.27 8.54
C THR A 119 -13.36 -26.36 7.94
N ALA A 120 -13.75 -25.41 7.10
CA ALA A 120 -12.86 -24.48 6.45
C ALA A 120 -12.61 -23.29 7.39
N LEU A 121 -11.68 -23.46 8.33
CA LEU A 121 -11.33 -22.44 9.32
C LEU A 121 -9.81 -22.23 9.34
N GLY A 122 -9.38 -20.97 9.49
CA GLY A 122 -7.98 -20.65 9.66
C GLY A 122 -7.75 -19.23 10.16
N HIS A 123 -6.48 -18.88 10.36
CA HIS A 123 -6.09 -17.59 10.90
C HIS A 123 -4.72 -17.14 10.43
N ILE A 124 -4.51 -15.84 10.49
CA ILE A 124 -3.24 -15.17 10.25
C ILE A 124 -2.77 -14.57 11.56
N VAL A 125 -1.55 -14.92 11.98
CA VAL A 125 -0.82 -14.24 13.04
C VAL A 125 0.11 -13.21 12.41
N VAL A 126 -0.05 -11.95 12.82
CA VAL A 126 0.79 -10.85 12.37
C VAL A 126 1.72 -10.45 13.51
N GLU A 127 3.04 -10.54 13.29
CA GLU A 127 4.10 -10.27 14.29
C GLU A 127 5.25 -9.42 13.75
#